data_AF-A0A6B1Y4L6-F1
#
_entry.id   AF-A0A6B1Y4L6-F1
#
_cell.length_a   1.000
_cell.length_b   1.000
_cell.length_c   1.000
_cell.angle_alpha   90.00
_cell.angle_beta   90.00
_cell.angle_gamma   90.00
#
_symmetry.space_group_name_H-M   'P 1'
#
loop_
_entity.id
_entity.type
_entity.pdbx_description
1 polymer ?
#
loop_
_entity_poly.entity_id
_entity_poly.type
_entity_poly.pdbx_seq_one_letter_code
_entity_poly.pdbx_strand_id
1 'polypeptide(L)'
;MISLERKGHAPTLLYERGIAERFREAIIRRYFSRGYLLDPFCLAVEEGLPEGFYTLGEIAPDDFFQSAYYQTYYLGAGAVEDVYYILDLGPTEKLSICLYNGLSASRYSDAQVAALAGLAPPVLELARQFCAGRADLSRNPQADLAPRLQEVLRGFGRDVLTDREREACHLLLSGHSAKSSARLMDISPETVRMHRKNLYTKLEVGSQSELFALFIECLSQGQRVGP
;
A
#
# COMPACT_ATOMS: atom_id res chain seq x y z
N MET A 1 6.01 -5.31 12.43
CA MET A 1 6.75 -4.08 12.09
C MET A 1 6.04 -2.90 12.73
N ILE A 2 6.79 -1.87 13.11
CA ILE A 2 6.26 -0.59 13.57
C ILE A 2 6.79 0.48 12.63
N SER A 3 5.89 1.25 12.01
CA SER A 3 6.23 2.30 11.07
C SER A 3 5.55 3.61 11.45
N LEU A 4 6.21 4.71 11.13
CA LEU A 4 5.62 6.04 11.15
C LEU A 4 5.09 6.35 9.74
N GLU A 5 3.79 6.58 9.65
CA GLU A 5 3.09 6.93 8.43
C GLU A 5 2.87 8.43 8.38
N ARG A 6 3.19 9.05 7.25
CA ARG A 6 2.98 10.48 7.02
C ARG A 6 2.36 10.70 5.67
N LYS A 7 1.32 11.54 5.63
CA LYS A 7 0.69 11.92 4.38
C LYS A 7 1.72 12.52 3.40
N GLY A 8 1.74 12.03 2.17
CA GLY A 8 2.63 12.46 1.09
C GLY A 8 4.09 11.97 1.20
N HIS A 9 4.42 11.11 2.16
CA HIS A 9 5.78 10.61 2.37
C HIS A 9 5.80 9.08 2.44
N ALA A 10 6.98 8.49 2.30
CA ALA A 10 7.16 7.06 2.45
C ALA A 10 7.05 6.70 3.94
N PRO A 11 6.49 5.52 4.26
CA PRO A 11 6.52 5.00 5.61
C PRO A 11 7.96 4.97 6.13
N THR A 12 8.15 5.36 7.39
CA THR A 12 9.45 5.24 8.06
C THR A 12 9.41 4.05 9.00
N LEU A 13 10.18 3.00 8.70
CA LEU A 13 10.30 1.86 9.60
C LEU A 13 11.00 2.27 10.90
N LEU A 14 10.31 2.19 12.02
CA LEU A 14 10.84 2.49 13.35
C LEU A 14 11.41 1.24 14.04
N TYR A 15 10.73 0.09 13.85
CA TYR A 15 11.14 -1.16 14.45
C TYR A 15 10.63 -2.36 13.66
N GLU A 16 11.44 -3.40 13.59
CA GLU A 16 11.05 -4.70 13.04
C GLU A 16 11.58 -5.83 13.93
N ARG A 17 10.84 -6.94 13.94
CA ARG A 17 11.25 -8.18 14.60
C ARG A 17 10.55 -9.36 13.93
N GLY A 18 11.26 -10.47 13.81
CA GLY A 18 10.70 -11.75 13.35
C GLY A 18 10.65 -11.93 11.84
N ILE A 19 11.21 -11.00 11.06
CA ILE A 19 11.35 -11.15 9.61
C ILE A 19 12.58 -12.02 9.34
N ALA A 20 12.38 -13.18 8.71
CA ALA A 20 13.49 -14.04 8.34
C ALA A 20 14.39 -13.36 7.30
N GLU A 21 15.72 -13.54 7.39
CA GLU A 21 16.71 -12.84 6.56
C GLU A 21 16.41 -12.97 5.05
N ARG A 22 15.97 -14.15 4.61
CA ARG A 22 15.59 -14.42 3.22
C ARG A 22 14.47 -13.54 2.67
N PHE A 23 13.61 -12.99 3.54
CA PHE A 23 12.53 -12.09 3.15
C PHE A 23 12.85 -10.62 3.45
N ARG A 24 13.96 -10.35 4.13
CA ARG A 24 14.32 -9.00 4.58
C ARG A 24 14.54 -8.05 3.42
N GLU A 25 15.18 -8.51 2.34
CA GLU A 25 15.34 -7.70 1.13
C GLU A 25 13.99 -7.38 0.45
N ALA A 26 13.09 -8.37 0.35
CA ALA A 26 11.77 -8.18 -0.26
C ALA A 26 10.84 -7.30 0.61
N ILE A 27 10.74 -7.60 1.90
CA ILE A 27 9.79 -6.97 2.83
C ILE A 27 10.27 -5.60 3.33
N ILE A 28 11.58 -5.40 3.50
CA ILE A 28 12.09 -4.12 4.02
C ILE A 28 12.62 -3.26 2.88
N ARG A 29 13.48 -3.78 2.00
CA ARG A 29 14.13 -2.92 1.01
C ARG A 29 13.22 -2.58 -0.16
N ARG A 30 12.52 -3.58 -0.72
CA ARG A 30 11.66 -3.39 -1.90
C ARG A 30 10.32 -2.73 -1.56
N TYR A 31 9.74 -3.05 -0.41
CA TYR A 31 8.50 -2.43 0.07
C TYR A 31 8.67 -0.93 0.35
N PHE A 32 9.60 -0.55 1.22
CA PHE A 32 9.79 0.84 1.64
C PHE A 32 10.37 1.74 0.54
N SER A 33 10.94 1.15 -0.52
CA SER A 33 11.39 1.93 -1.68
C SER A 33 10.31 2.17 -2.73
N ARG A 34 9.36 1.26 -2.93
CA ARG A 34 8.37 1.34 -4.03
C ARG A 34 7.04 0.66 -3.76
N GLY A 35 7.04 -0.45 -3.01
CA GLY A 35 5.83 -1.25 -2.77
C GLY A 35 4.71 -0.46 -2.07
N TYR A 36 5.07 0.40 -1.12
CA TYR A 36 4.12 1.19 -0.34
C TYR A 36 3.15 2.05 -1.19
N LEU A 37 3.53 2.39 -2.43
CA LEU A 37 2.71 3.23 -3.31
C LEU A 37 1.39 2.59 -3.76
N LEU A 38 1.34 1.25 -3.82
CA LEU A 38 0.14 0.48 -4.19
C LEU A 38 -0.36 -0.39 -3.04
N ASP A 39 0.23 -0.20 -1.87
CA ASP A 39 -0.18 -0.88 -0.66
C ASP A 39 -1.54 -0.34 -0.18
N PRO A 40 -2.58 -1.18 -0.04
CA PRO A 40 -3.91 -0.71 0.35
C PRO A 40 -3.93 0.00 1.69
N PHE A 41 -3.06 -0.41 2.61
CA PHE A 41 -2.96 0.20 3.92
C PHE A 41 -2.41 1.63 3.80
N CYS A 42 -1.32 1.83 3.06
CA CYS A 42 -0.77 3.16 2.80
C CYS A 42 -1.78 4.07 2.09
N LEU A 43 -2.51 3.53 1.10
CA LEU A 43 -3.58 4.27 0.41
C LEU A 43 -4.71 4.66 1.36
N ALA A 44 -5.15 3.74 2.23
CA ALA A 44 -6.19 4.04 3.21
C ALA A 44 -5.74 5.10 4.23
N VAL A 45 -4.46 5.09 4.65
CA VAL A 45 -3.90 6.14 5.52
C VAL A 45 -3.93 7.50 4.82
N GLU A 46 -3.57 7.58 3.54
CA GLU A 46 -3.66 8.80 2.72
C GLU A 46 -5.11 9.34 2.62
N GLU A 47 -6.08 8.43 2.56
CA GLU A 47 -7.53 8.71 2.53
C GLU A 47 -8.13 9.01 3.92
N GLY A 48 -7.36 8.86 4.99
CA GLY A 48 -7.78 9.22 6.35
C GLY A 48 -8.34 8.06 7.18
N LEU A 49 -7.83 6.84 6.99
CA LEU A 49 -8.17 5.65 7.79
C LEU A 49 -8.16 5.99 9.30
N PRO A 50 -9.28 5.80 10.03
CA PRO A 50 -9.35 6.09 11.46
C PRO A 50 -8.37 5.26 12.31
N GLU A 51 -8.09 5.73 13.52
CA GLU A 51 -7.44 4.92 14.55
C GLU A 51 -8.26 3.65 14.85
N GLY A 52 -7.59 2.51 15.00
CA GLY A 52 -8.26 1.24 15.25
C GLY A 52 -7.44 0.00 14.88
N PHE A 53 -8.13 -1.13 14.84
CA PHE A 53 -7.61 -2.41 14.37
C PHE A 53 -8.23 -2.78 13.04
N TYR A 54 -7.41 -3.24 12.12
CA TYR A 54 -7.83 -3.61 10.77
C TYR A 54 -7.11 -4.85 10.29
N THR A 55 -7.82 -5.70 9.57
CA THR A 55 -7.24 -6.74 8.73
C THR A 55 -6.94 -6.20 7.34
N LEU A 56 -5.99 -6.81 6.64
CA LEU A 56 -5.75 -6.47 5.23
C LEU A 56 -7.02 -6.64 4.39
N GLY A 57 -7.87 -7.63 4.69
CA GLY A 57 -9.12 -7.87 3.96
C GLY A 57 -10.18 -6.78 4.12
N GLU A 58 -10.18 -6.05 5.24
CA GLU A 58 -11.10 -4.91 5.46
C GLU A 58 -10.63 -3.64 4.74
N ILE A 59 -9.31 -3.49 4.57
CA ILE A 59 -8.72 -2.31 3.91
C ILE A 59 -8.59 -2.51 2.40
N ALA A 60 -8.29 -3.73 1.96
CA ALA A 60 -7.98 -4.03 0.59
C ALA A 60 -9.20 -3.84 -0.34
N PRO A 61 -8.99 -3.28 -1.55
CA PRO A 61 -10.00 -3.26 -2.58
C PRO A 61 -10.52 -4.65 -2.98
N ASP A 62 -11.71 -4.69 -3.57
CA ASP A 62 -12.46 -5.93 -3.84
C ASP A 62 -11.77 -6.92 -4.80
N ASP A 63 -10.89 -6.45 -5.68
CA ASP A 63 -10.11 -7.29 -6.62
C ASP A 63 -8.62 -7.35 -6.25
N PHE A 64 -8.26 -6.86 -5.05
CA PHE A 64 -6.86 -6.70 -4.63
C PHE A 64 -6.11 -8.03 -4.57
N PHE A 65 -6.73 -9.06 -3.98
CA PHE A 65 -6.13 -10.38 -3.85
C PHE A 65 -5.90 -11.10 -5.20
N GLN A 66 -6.49 -10.58 -6.28
CA GLN A 66 -6.30 -11.06 -7.65
C GLN A 66 -5.26 -10.22 -8.42
N SER A 67 -4.82 -9.09 -7.85
CA SER A 67 -3.92 -8.15 -8.52
C SER A 67 -2.50 -8.69 -8.66
N ALA A 68 -1.83 -8.29 -9.75
CA ALA A 68 -0.40 -8.57 -9.96
C ALA A 68 0.48 -7.98 -8.84
N TYR A 69 0.04 -6.88 -8.22
CA TYR A 69 0.69 -6.30 -7.05
C TYR A 69 0.67 -7.27 -5.87
N TYR A 70 -0.51 -7.78 -5.49
CA TYR A 70 -0.63 -8.73 -4.37
C TYR A 70 0.21 -9.99 -4.60
N GLN A 71 0.17 -10.55 -5.81
CA GLN A 71 0.98 -11.73 -6.15
C GLN A 71 2.49 -11.46 -6.00
N THR A 72 2.96 -10.29 -6.43
CA THR A 72 4.39 -9.95 -6.42
C THR A 72 4.89 -9.56 -5.02
N TYR A 73 4.12 -8.74 -4.29
CA TYR A 73 4.58 -8.11 -3.05
C TYR A 73 4.13 -8.82 -1.78
N TYR A 74 2.98 -9.51 -1.78
CA TYR A 74 2.50 -10.27 -0.62
C TYR A 74 2.85 -11.75 -0.75
N LEU A 75 2.36 -12.43 -1.79
CA LEU A 75 2.61 -13.87 -1.94
C LEU A 75 4.09 -14.16 -2.17
N GLY A 76 4.78 -13.35 -2.99
CA GLY A 76 6.23 -13.47 -3.21
C GLY A 76 7.07 -13.25 -1.94
N ALA A 77 6.54 -12.54 -0.94
CA ALA A 77 7.17 -12.34 0.37
C ALA A 77 6.82 -13.44 1.39
N GLY A 78 5.95 -14.39 1.02
CA GLY A 78 5.45 -15.44 1.90
C GLY A 78 4.36 -14.98 2.86
N ALA A 79 3.70 -13.86 2.57
CA ALA A 79 2.63 -13.30 3.37
C ALA A 79 1.37 -14.16 3.22
N VAL A 80 0.78 -14.57 4.35
CA VAL A 80 -0.52 -15.26 4.34
C VAL A 80 -1.62 -14.28 4.71
N GLU A 81 -1.38 -13.46 5.72
CA GLU A 81 -2.32 -12.46 6.21
C GLU A 81 -1.61 -11.41 7.08
N ASP A 82 -2.08 -10.17 7.02
CA ASP A 82 -1.55 -9.09 7.85
C ASP A 82 -2.68 -8.40 8.61
N VAL A 83 -2.38 -7.98 9.83
CA VAL A 83 -3.27 -7.14 10.64
C VAL A 83 -2.52 -5.91 11.14
N TYR A 84 -3.27 -4.85 11.35
CA TYR A 84 -2.75 -3.51 11.61
C TYR A 84 -3.43 -2.90 12.82
N TYR A 85 -2.63 -2.36 13.74
CA TYR A 85 -3.11 -1.40 14.75
C TYR A 85 -2.63 -0.02 14.36
N ILE A 86 -3.57 0.92 14.23
CA ILE A 86 -3.35 2.27 13.73
C ILE A 86 -3.65 3.25 14.84
N LEU A 87 -2.69 4.12 15.13
CA LEU A 87 -2.78 5.14 16.17
C LEU A 87 -2.63 6.52 15.55
N ASP A 88 -3.54 7.43 15.88
CA ASP A 88 -3.44 8.83 15.45
C ASP A 88 -2.42 9.59 16.32
N LEU A 89 -1.40 10.15 15.67
CA LEU A 89 -0.40 11.01 16.30
C LEU A 89 -0.64 12.50 16.00
N GLY A 90 -1.40 12.81 14.95
CA GLY A 90 -1.78 14.16 14.57
C GLY A 90 -2.61 14.19 13.29
N PRO A 91 -2.86 15.38 12.71
CA PRO A 91 -3.70 15.52 11.52
C PRO A 91 -3.16 14.82 10.26
N THR A 92 -1.85 14.59 10.19
CA THR A 92 -1.16 14.04 9.01
C THR A 92 -0.20 12.90 9.35
N GLU A 93 -0.16 12.47 10.61
CA GLU A 93 0.79 11.48 11.10
C GLU A 93 0.07 10.37 11.85
N LYS A 94 0.41 9.12 11.53
CA LYS A 94 -0.10 7.92 12.20
C LYS A 94 1.05 6.99 12.54
N LEU A 95 0.90 6.24 13.62
CA LEU A 95 1.76 5.09 13.90
C LEU A 95 1.04 3.83 13.43
N SER A 96 1.72 3.01 12.63
CA SER A 96 1.22 1.71 12.21
C SER A 96 2.00 0.59 12.90
N ILE A 97 1.28 -0.37 13.47
CA ILE A 97 1.83 -1.60 14.03
C ILE A 97 1.26 -2.75 13.21
N CYS A 98 2.08 -3.30 12.32
CA CYS A 98 1.73 -4.43 11.48
C CYS A 98 2.20 -5.74 12.13
N LEU A 99 1.29 -6.68 12.32
CA LEU A 99 1.61 -8.06 12.65
C LEU A 99 1.56 -8.89 11.36
N TYR A 100 2.73 -9.32 10.93
CA TYR A 100 2.92 -10.09 9.71
C TYR A 100 2.75 -11.58 10.00
N ASN A 101 1.74 -12.21 9.41
CA ASN A 101 1.54 -13.66 9.47
C ASN A 101 2.14 -14.32 8.22
N GLY A 102 3.46 -14.28 8.11
CA GLY A 102 4.17 -15.10 7.14
C GLY A 102 4.59 -16.43 7.75
N LEU A 103 4.63 -17.48 6.92
CA LEU A 103 5.18 -18.80 7.27
C LEU A 103 4.32 -19.70 8.19
N SER A 104 3.18 -19.23 8.67
CA SER A 104 2.20 -20.06 9.41
C SER A 104 1.50 -21.12 8.54
N ALA A 105 1.67 -21.05 7.22
CA ALA A 105 0.95 -21.80 6.19
C ALA A 105 -0.58 -21.60 6.18
N SER A 106 -1.16 -20.84 7.11
CA SER A 106 -2.60 -20.67 7.27
C SER A 106 -2.97 -19.26 7.76
N ARG A 107 -4.11 -18.76 7.30
CA ARG A 107 -4.70 -17.50 7.77
C ARG A 107 -5.08 -17.59 9.24
N TYR A 108 -5.27 -16.44 9.88
CA TYR A 108 -5.88 -16.40 11.20
C TYR A 108 -7.31 -16.94 11.13
N SER A 109 -7.70 -17.70 12.15
CA SER A 109 -9.12 -18.03 12.33
C SER A 109 -9.88 -16.81 12.84
N ASP A 110 -11.20 -16.79 12.65
CA ASP A 110 -12.06 -15.71 13.15
C ASP A 110 -11.89 -15.48 14.66
N ALA A 111 -11.66 -16.55 15.44
CA ALA A 111 -11.38 -16.47 16.86
C ALA A 111 -10.04 -15.78 17.18
N GLN A 112 -9.00 -16.03 16.35
CA GLN A 112 -7.72 -15.34 16.48
C GLN A 112 -7.83 -13.87 16.09
N VAL A 113 -8.53 -13.56 15.00
CA VAL A 113 -8.79 -12.16 14.60
C VAL A 113 -9.56 -11.42 15.69
N ALA A 114 -10.61 -12.02 16.25
CA ALA A 114 -11.38 -11.43 17.35
C ALA A 114 -10.52 -11.20 18.61
N ALA A 115 -9.62 -12.13 18.93
CA ALA A 115 -8.68 -11.95 20.03
C ALA A 115 -7.70 -10.80 19.77
N LEU A 116 -7.14 -10.70 18.56
CA LEU A 116 -6.26 -9.61 18.16
C LEU A 116 -6.98 -8.25 18.18
N ALA A 117 -8.23 -8.19 17.69
CA ALA A 117 -9.06 -7.00 17.78
C ALA A 117 -9.35 -6.60 19.24
N GLY A 118 -9.62 -7.57 20.11
CA GLY A 118 -9.81 -7.34 21.54
C GLY A 118 -8.58 -6.78 22.27
N LEU A 119 -7.37 -6.99 21.71
CA LEU A 119 -6.13 -6.40 22.21
C LEU A 119 -5.88 -4.96 21.73
N ALA A 120 -6.71 -4.41 20.85
CA ALA A 120 -6.49 -3.07 20.31
C ALA A 120 -6.41 -1.98 21.39
N PRO A 121 -7.32 -1.91 22.40
CA PRO A 121 -7.23 -0.85 23.41
C PRO A 121 -5.90 -0.81 24.18
N PRO A 122 -5.39 -1.91 24.78
CA PRO A 122 -4.11 -1.87 25.48
C PRO A 122 -2.92 -1.67 24.53
N VAL A 123 -2.95 -2.21 23.31
CA VAL A 123 -1.86 -2.04 22.34
C VAL A 123 -1.73 -0.58 21.91
N LEU A 124 -2.86 0.07 21.56
CA LEU A 124 -2.89 1.46 21.13
C LEU A 124 -2.49 2.41 22.27
N GLU A 125 -2.93 2.15 23.50
CA GLU A 125 -2.54 2.97 24.65
C GLU A 125 -1.05 2.88 24.96
N LEU A 126 -0.47 1.67 24.92
CA LEU A 126 0.99 1.50 25.07
C LEU A 126 1.76 2.23 23.98
N ALA A 127 1.28 2.16 22.73
CA ALA A 127 1.88 2.88 21.62
C ALA A 127 1.79 4.41 21.82
N ARG A 128 0.64 4.91 22.30
CA ARG A 128 0.44 6.33 22.60
C ARG A 128 1.41 6.82 23.67
N GLN A 129 1.57 6.08 24.75
CA GLN A 129 2.53 6.41 25.82
C GLN A 129 3.97 6.38 25.32
N PHE A 130 4.33 5.39 24.50
CA PHE A 130 5.65 5.31 23.88
C PHE A 130 5.95 6.53 23.00
N CYS A 131 4.98 6.98 22.19
CA CYS A 131 5.11 8.14 21.34
C CYS A 131 5.17 9.46 22.14
N ALA A 132 4.33 9.61 23.17
CA ALA A 132 4.34 10.80 24.04
C ALA A 132 5.70 11.04 24.73
N GLY A 133 6.44 9.96 25.03
CA GLY A 133 7.78 10.02 25.59
C GLY A 133 8.90 10.32 24.59
N ARG A 134 8.60 10.44 23.29
CA ARG A 134 9.60 10.63 22.21
C ARG A 134 9.20 11.78 21.30
N ALA A 135 9.67 12.99 21.63
CA ALA A 135 9.41 14.21 20.87
C ALA A 135 10.01 14.24 19.44
N ASP A 136 10.79 13.23 19.02
CA ASP A 136 11.49 13.26 17.73
C ASP A 136 11.59 11.87 17.08
N LEU A 137 10.44 11.22 16.84
CA LEU A 137 10.35 10.03 15.97
C LEU A 137 10.72 10.34 14.49
N SER A 138 11.05 11.60 14.19
CA SER A 138 11.02 12.25 12.88
C SER A 138 12.26 12.08 12.00
N ARG A 139 13.42 11.68 12.54
CA ARG A 139 14.67 11.72 11.78
C ARG A 139 14.79 10.53 10.82
N ASN A 140 14.27 10.70 9.60
CA ASN A 140 14.60 9.82 8.47
C ASN A 140 15.17 10.63 7.28
N PRO A 141 16.44 10.40 6.89
CA PRO A 141 17.05 11.02 5.70
C PRO A 141 16.45 10.60 4.35
N GLN A 142 15.59 9.56 4.30
CA GLN A 142 14.96 9.09 3.05
C GLN A 142 13.66 9.83 2.68
N ALA A 143 13.24 10.83 3.48
CA ALA A 143 12.00 11.58 3.26
C ALA A 143 11.91 12.28 1.89
N ASP A 144 13.03 12.64 1.27
CA ASP A 144 13.07 13.40 0.00
C ASP A 144 12.76 12.58 -1.26
N LEU A 145 12.83 11.25 -1.22
CA LEU A 145 12.56 10.39 -2.40
C LEU A 145 11.08 10.07 -2.57
N ALA A 146 10.32 10.07 -1.49
CA ALA A 146 8.91 9.70 -1.48
C ALA A 146 7.98 10.63 -2.27
N PRO A 147 8.05 11.97 -2.12
CA PRO A 147 7.20 12.86 -2.92
C PRO A 147 7.49 12.74 -4.42
N ARG A 148 8.76 12.53 -4.80
CA ARG A 148 9.15 12.29 -6.21
C ARG A 148 8.54 11.00 -6.76
N LEU A 149 8.51 9.92 -5.97
CA LEU A 149 7.90 8.66 -6.37
C LEU A 149 6.38 8.76 -6.50
N GLN A 150 5.71 9.51 -5.62
CA GLN A 150 4.29 9.81 -5.77
C GLN A 150 4.02 10.69 -7.00
N GLU A 151 4.89 11.63 -7.34
CA GLU A 151 4.80 12.40 -8.58
C GLU A 151 4.99 11.51 -9.83
N VAL A 152 5.96 10.60 -9.82
CA VAL A 152 6.15 9.62 -10.90
C VAL A 152 4.92 8.71 -11.03
N LEU A 153 4.33 8.29 -9.90
CA LEU A 153 3.08 7.56 -9.90
C LEU A 153 1.97 8.38 -10.56
N ARG A 154 1.72 9.61 -10.10
CA ARG A 154 0.70 10.50 -10.69
C ARG A 154 1.00 10.85 -12.15
N GLY A 155 2.26 10.84 -12.55
CA GLY A 155 2.72 11.08 -13.91
C GLY A 155 2.63 9.87 -14.83
N PHE A 156 2.36 8.67 -14.29
CA PHE A 156 2.32 7.45 -15.08
C PHE A 156 1.26 7.54 -16.19
N GLY A 157 1.70 7.34 -17.43
CA GLY A 157 0.85 7.43 -18.60
C GLY A 157 0.35 8.83 -18.95
N ARG A 158 0.88 9.91 -18.35
CA ARG A 158 0.41 11.29 -18.62
C ARG A 158 0.50 11.71 -20.09
N ASP A 159 1.50 11.22 -20.82
CA ASP A 159 1.73 11.59 -22.22
C ASP A 159 0.87 10.78 -23.20
N VAL A 160 0.19 9.73 -22.72
CA VAL A 160 -0.49 8.74 -23.58
C VAL A 160 -1.97 8.58 -23.19
N LEU A 161 -2.27 8.60 -21.90
CA LEU A 161 -3.60 8.42 -21.32
C LEU A 161 -4.28 9.75 -21.08
N THR A 162 -5.59 9.77 -21.30
CA THR A 162 -6.45 10.86 -20.80
C THR A 162 -6.56 10.81 -19.28
N ASP A 163 -7.00 11.91 -18.66
CA ASP A 163 -7.16 11.97 -17.20
C ASP A 163 -8.05 10.86 -16.65
N ARG A 164 -9.16 10.52 -17.32
CA ARG A 164 -10.06 9.44 -16.92
C ARG A 164 -9.48 8.06 -17.11
N GLU A 165 -8.68 7.85 -18.16
CA GLU A 165 -7.97 6.57 -18.34
C GLU A 165 -6.86 6.39 -17.31
N ARG A 166 -6.17 7.47 -16.93
CA ARG A 166 -5.16 7.45 -15.87
C ARG A 166 -5.78 7.16 -14.50
N GLU A 167 -6.90 7.79 -14.18
CA GLU A 167 -7.67 7.47 -12.96
C GLU A 167 -8.09 5.98 -12.94
N ALA A 168 -8.64 5.46 -14.03
CA ALA A 168 -8.96 4.04 -14.16
C ALA A 168 -7.73 3.12 -14.05
N CYS A 169 -6.57 3.57 -14.56
CA CYS A 169 -5.30 2.88 -14.46
C CYS A 169 -4.81 2.77 -13.01
N HIS A 170 -4.85 3.86 -12.24
CA HIS A 170 -4.47 3.87 -10.83
C HIS A 170 -5.35 2.93 -9.99
N LEU A 171 -6.67 2.97 -10.22
CA LEU A 171 -7.60 2.08 -9.54
C LEU A 171 -7.34 0.60 -9.89
N LEU A 172 -7.01 0.30 -11.15
CA LEU A 172 -6.67 -1.04 -11.59
C LEU A 172 -5.34 -1.54 -10.98
N LEU A 173 -4.33 -0.68 -10.91
CA LEU A 173 -3.04 -1.00 -10.28
C LEU A 173 -3.16 -1.21 -8.77
N SER A 174 -4.09 -0.49 -8.12
CA SER A 174 -4.39 -0.61 -6.69
C SER A 174 -5.32 -1.79 -6.37
N GLY A 175 -5.80 -2.52 -7.38
CA GLY A 175 -6.60 -3.73 -7.20
C GLY A 175 -8.11 -3.50 -7.08
N HIS A 176 -8.66 -2.38 -7.56
CA HIS A 176 -10.11 -2.20 -7.63
C HIS A 176 -10.72 -2.97 -8.81
N SER A 177 -11.87 -3.60 -8.59
CA SER A 177 -12.66 -4.17 -9.68
C SER A 177 -13.25 -3.08 -10.58
N ALA A 178 -13.76 -3.47 -11.76
CA ALA A 178 -14.48 -2.53 -12.62
C ALA A 178 -15.71 -1.93 -11.93
N LYS A 179 -16.37 -2.69 -11.04
CA LYS A 179 -17.54 -2.23 -10.29
C LYS A 179 -17.14 -1.25 -9.17
N SER A 180 -16.03 -1.50 -8.49
CA SER A 180 -15.49 -0.61 -7.46
C SER A 180 -14.97 0.68 -8.07
N SER A 181 -14.21 0.59 -9.16
CA SER A 181 -13.71 1.75 -9.89
C SER A 181 -14.85 2.63 -10.40
N ALA A 182 -15.94 2.04 -10.90
CA ALA A 182 -17.11 2.76 -11.39
C ALA A 182 -17.76 3.63 -10.31
N ARG A 183 -17.84 3.13 -9.08
CA ARG A 183 -18.36 3.90 -7.94
C ARG A 183 -17.45 5.07 -7.59
N LEU A 184 -16.14 4.87 -7.58
CA LEU A 184 -15.17 5.91 -7.24
C LEU A 184 -15.10 7.01 -8.32
N MET A 185 -15.24 6.63 -9.58
CA MET A 185 -15.19 7.52 -10.74
C MET A 185 -16.55 8.16 -11.10
N ASP A 186 -17.61 7.80 -10.39
CA ASP A 186 -19.01 8.20 -10.66
C ASP A 186 -19.46 7.95 -12.11
N ILE A 187 -19.21 6.73 -12.63
CA ILE A 187 -19.55 6.30 -14.00
C ILE A 187 -20.07 4.85 -14.00
N SER A 188 -20.49 4.34 -15.17
CA SER A 188 -20.92 2.94 -15.28
C SER A 188 -19.72 1.96 -15.29
N PRO A 189 -19.90 0.72 -14.79
CA PRO A 189 -18.88 -0.33 -14.93
C PRO A 189 -18.50 -0.64 -16.38
N GLU A 190 -19.41 -0.42 -17.34
CA GLU A 190 -19.14 -0.58 -18.77
C GLU A 190 -18.19 0.50 -19.28
N THR A 191 -18.38 1.75 -18.85
CA THR A 191 -17.47 2.86 -19.17
C THR A 191 -16.08 2.61 -18.59
N VAL A 192 -15.98 2.08 -17.36
CA VAL A 192 -14.67 1.67 -16.80
C VAL A 192 -14.01 0.59 -17.66
N ARG A 193 -14.74 -0.43 -18.11
CA ARG A 193 -14.18 -1.46 -18.99
C ARG A 193 -13.70 -0.87 -20.32
N MET A 194 -14.40 0.12 -20.85
CA MET A 194 -13.97 0.87 -22.03
C MET A 194 -12.65 1.62 -21.76
N HIS A 195 -12.55 2.35 -20.64
CA HIS A 195 -11.29 3.00 -20.24
C HIS A 195 -10.14 1.99 -20.08
N ARG A 196 -10.40 0.82 -19.47
CA ARG A 196 -9.42 -0.26 -19.32
C ARG A 196 -8.99 -0.87 -20.66
N LYS A 197 -9.92 -1.02 -21.61
CA LYS A 197 -9.56 -1.49 -22.96
C LYS A 197 -8.70 -0.46 -23.69
N ASN A 198 -9.10 0.81 -23.63
CA ASN A 198 -8.36 1.89 -24.29
C ASN A 198 -6.97 2.07 -23.70
N LEU A 199 -6.83 2.03 -22.36
CA LEU A 199 -5.53 2.14 -21.72
C LEU A 199 -4.62 0.97 -22.10
N TYR A 200 -5.14 -0.26 -22.19
CA TYR A 200 -4.36 -1.42 -22.65
C TYR A 200 -3.87 -1.25 -24.09
N THR A 201 -4.74 -0.80 -25.00
CA THR A 201 -4.35 -0.53 -26.39
C THR A 201 -3.31 0.60 -26.47
N LYS A 202 -3.49 1.66 -25.70
CA LYS A 202 -2.62 2.85 -25.70
C LYS A 202 -1.24 2.59 -25.10
N LEU A 203 -1.17 1.78 -24.04
CA LEU A 203 0.08 1.39 -23.39
C LEU A 203 0.71 0.14 -24.01
N GLU A 204 0.09 -0.44 -25.04
CA GLU A 204 0.54 -1.66 -25.71
C GLU A 204 0.73 -2.85 -24.76
N VAL A 205 -0.15 -2.99 -23.76
CA VAL A 205 -0.14 -4.09 -22.79
C VAL A 205 -1.36 -5.00 -22.98
N GLY A 206 -1.14 -6.31 -22.89
CA GLY A 206 -2.16 -7.35 -23.03
C GLY A 206 -2.73 -7.87 -21.71
N SER A 207 -2.11 -7.55 -20.57
CA SER A 207 -2.56 -8.04 -19.26
C SER A 207 -2.33 -7.05 -18.12
N GLN A 208 -3.02 -7.25 -16.99
CA GLN A 208 -2.79 -6.49 -15.77
C GLN A 208 -1.36 -6.68 -15.25
N SER A 209 -0.78 -7.87 -15.42
CA SER A 209 0.61 -8.16 -15.03
C SER A 209 1.63 -7.39 -15.86
N GLU A 210 1.38 -7.25 -17.18
CA GLU A 210 2.22 -6.42 -18.05
C GLU A 210 2.09 -4.94 -17.72
N LEU A 211 0.87 -4.44 -17.46
CA LEU A 211 0.65 -3.09 -16.98
C LEU A 211 1.44 -2.82 -15.68
N PHE A 212 1.42 -3.79 -14.76
CA PHE A 212 2.15 -3.70 -13.51
C PHE A 212 3.68 -3.71 -13.72
N ALA A 213 4.18 -4.55 -14.62
CA ALA A 213 5.60 -4.59 -14.98
C ALA A 213 6.06 -3.24 -15.56
N LEU A 214 5.28 -2.68 -16.49
CA LEU A 214 5.53 -1.36 -17.08
C LEU A 214 5.53 -0.25 -16.01
N PHE A 215 4.60 -0.33 -15.06
CA PHE A 215 4.55 0.61 -13.93
C PHE A 215 5.82 0.54 -13.05
N ILE A 216 6.28 -0.67 -12.69
CA ILE A 216 7.50 -0.86 -11.91
C ILE A 216 8.74 -0.39 -12.68
N GLU A 217 8.78 -0.59 -14.00
CA GLU A 217 9.86 -0.09 -14.86
C GLU A 217 9.90 1.44 -14.85
N CYS A 218 8.75 2.11 -14.99
CA CYS A 218 8.66 3.57 -14.93
C CYS A 218 9.18 4.11 -13.59
N LEU A 219 8.79 3.51 -12.46
CA LEU A 219 9.30 3.86 -11.13
C LEU A 219 10.83 3.65 -11.01
N SER A 220 11.37 2.67 -11.73
CA SER A 220 12.81 2.41 -11.75
C SER A 220 13.60 3.44 -12.57
N GLN A 221 13.01 3.95 -13.65
CA GLN A 221 13.63 4.97 -14.49
C GLN A 221 13.53 6.37 -13.85
N GLY A 222 12.45 6.65 -13.10
CA GLY A 222 12.30 7.88 -12.31
C GLY A 222 13.37 8.05 -11.21
N GLN A 223 14.07 6.98 -10.83
CA GLN A 223 15.24 7.03 -9.93
C GLN A 223 16.55 7.44 -10.63
N ARG A 224 16.64 7.39 -11.97
CA ARG A 224 17.88 7.73 -12.71
C ARG A 224 18.05 9.23 -12.97
N VAL A 225 17.12 10.08 -12.54
CA VAL A 225 17.27 11.54 -12.66
C VAL A 225 17.91 12.11 -11.40
N GLY A 226 19.24 11.97 -11.36
CA GLY A 226 20.14 12.69 -10.48
C GLY A 226 21.56 12.58 -11.08
N PRO A 227 22.30 13.69 -11.24
CA PRO A 227 23.67 13.66 -11.73
C PRO A 227 24.62 12.88 -10.81
#